data_AF-A0A353GFM6-F1
#
_entry.id   AF-A0A353GFM6-F1
#
_cell.length_a   1.000
_cell.length_b   1.000
_cell.length_c   1.000
_cell.angle_alpha   90.00
_cell.angle_beta   90.00
_cell.angle_gamma   90.00
#
_symmetry.space_group_name_H-M   'P 1'
#
loop_
_entity.id
_entity.type
_entity.pdbx_description
1 polymer ?
#
loop_
_entity_poly.entity_id
_entity_poly.type
_entity_poly.pdbx_seq_one_letter_code
_entity_poly.pdbx_strand_id
1 'polypeptide(L)'
;HQSTNDTYPTALRVAAIWELQRLEREVTSLFEEFQRQEKAMGHVVKVGRTQLQDAVLTTLGREMSAYADAFARDRWRIYKCVERLRVINLGGTAIGTGLGAPRAFIFSATEHLRQLTGLGLARAENLVEATQNADVFVEVSGILKALAVNLLKVSSDLRLM
;
A
#
# COMPACT_ATOMS: atom_id res chain seq x y z
N HIS A 1 -3.66 -17.70 26.59
CA HIS A 1 -4.10 -18.34 25.34
C HIS A 1 -3.63 -17.58 24.09
N GLN A 2 -2.55 -16.81 24.20
CA GLN A 2 -1.93 -16.04 23.13
C GLN A 2 -0.43 -16.29 23.21
N SER A 3 0.29 -16.02 22.13
CA SER A 3 1.75 -16.02 22.07
C SER A 3 2.22 -14.72 21.43
N THR A 4 3.47 -14.34 21.64
CA THR A 4 4.09 -13.29 20.83
C THR A 4 3.98 -13.62 19.32
N ASN A 5 4.06 -14.91 18.96
CA ASN A 5 4.13 -15.37 17.57
C ASN A 5 2.81 -15.24 16.80
N ASP A 6 1.66 -15.05 17.47
CA ASP A 6 0.38 -14.77 16.81
C ASP A 6 -0.15 -13.36 17.09
N THR A 7 0.21 -12.76 18.22
CA THR A 7 -0.19 -11.39 18.56
C THR A 7 0.63 -10.32 17.86
N TYR A 8 1.97 -10.44 17.85
CA TYR A 8 2.84 -9.43 17.24
C TYR A 8 2.65 -9.32 15.72
N PRO A 9 2.66 -10.42 14.93
CA PRO A 9 2.41 -10.31 13.48
C PRO A 9 1.02 -9.78 13.16
N THR A 10 0.01 -10.12 13.97
CA THR A 10 -1.35 -9.57 13.83
C THR A 10 -1.36 -8.05 14.07
N ALA A 11 -0.75 -7.59 15.16
CA ALA A 11 -0.65 -6.17 15.47
C ALA A 11 0.10 -5.39 14.37
N LEU A 12 1.20 -5.96 13.85
CA LEU A 12 1.97 -5.36 12.76
C LEU A 12 1.12 -5.21 11.48
N ARG A 13 0.33 -6.23 11.12
CA ARG A 13 -0.58 -6.16 9.97
C ARG A 13 -1.64 -5.08 10.15
N VAL A 14 -2.25 -4.99 11.33
CA VAL A 14 -3.26 -3.96 11.64
C VAL A 14 -2.66 -2.55 11.51
N ALA A 15 -1.51 -2.33 12.15
CA ALA A 15 -0.81 -1.04 12.07
C ALA A 15 -0.42 -0.69 10.63
N ALA A 16 0.13 -1.64 9.88
CA ALA A 16 0.50 -1.45 8.49
C ALA A 16 -0.71 -1.12 7.60
N ILE A 17 -1.87 -1.76 7.82
CA ILE A 17 -3.10 -1.44 7.09
C ILE A 17 -3.53 0.01 7.34
N TRP A 18 -3.51 0.48 8.60
CA TRP A 18 -3.86 1.87 8.91
C TRP A 18 -2.92 2.88 8.25
N GLU A 19 -1.62 2.62 8.28
CA GLU A 19 -0.64 3.49 7.61
C GLU A 19 -0.78 3.45 6.08
N LEU A 20 -1.09 2.29 5.49
CA LEU A 20 -1.38 2.19 4.06
C LEU A 20 -2.64 2.96 3.66
N GLN A 21 -3.70 2.92 4.48
CA GLN A 21 -4.91 3.73 4.23
C GLN A 21 -4.62 5.23 4.34
N ARG A 22 -3.73 5.63 5.25
CA ARG A 22 -3.26 7.03 5.33
C ARG A 22 -2.47 7.39 4.08
N LEU A 23 -1.52 6.56 3.67
CA LEU A 23 -0.74 6.76 2.45
C LEU A 23 -1.63 6.84 1.21
N GLU A 24 -2.67 6.01 1.10
CA GLU A 24 -3.62 6.05 -0.02
C GLU A 24 -4.28 7.42 -0.14
N ARG A 25 -4.68 8.05 0.98
CA ARG A 25 -5.27 9.39 0.98
C ARG A 25 -4.29 10.44 0.48
N GLU A 26 -3.04 10.39 0.93
CA GLU A 26 -1.99 11.32 0.48
C GLU A 26 -1.67 11.15 -1.01
N VAL A 27 -1.55 9.91 -1.49
CA VAL A 27 -1.31 9.62 -2.92
C VAL A 27 -2.51 10.04 -3.77
N THR A 28 -3.73 9.89 -3.26
CA THR A 28 -4.95 10.38 -3.94
C THR A 28 -4.95 11.89 -4.04
N SER A 29 -4.61 12.60 -2.96
CA SER A 29 -4.47 14.07 -2.97
C SER A 29 -3.41 14.53 -3.98
N LEU A 30 -2.27 13.83 -4.05
CA LEU A 30 -1.21 14.13 -5.02
C LEU A 30 -1.67 13.90 -6.46
N PHE A 31 -2.35 12.79 -6.72
CA PHE A 31 -2.96 12.49 -8.01
C PHE A 31 -3.94 13.59 -8.44
N GLU A 32 -4.86 13.99 -7.56
CA GLU A 32 -5.85 15.02 -7.84
C GLU A 32 -5.20 16.40 -8.08
N GLU A 33 -4.11 16.72 -7.38
CA GLU A 33 -3.35 17.94 -7.63
C GLU A 33 -2.74 17.93 -9.03
N PHE A 34 -2.11 16.84 -9.47
CA PHE A 34 -1.60 16.76 -10.84
C PHE A 34 -2.70 16.85 -11.90
N GLN A 35 -3.91 16.34 -11.64
CA GLN A 35 -5.06 16.54 -12.54
C GLN A 35 -5.53 18.01 -12.58
N ARG A 36 -5.44 18.74 -11.46
CA ARG A 36 -5.71 20.18 -11.46
C ARG A 36 -4.66 20.93 -12.28
N GLN A 37 -3.38 20.59 -12.10
CA GLN A 37 -2.28 21.21 -12.85
C GLN A 37 -2.32 20.87 -14.35
N GLU A 38 -2.72 19.65 -14.72
CA GLU A 38 -2.99 19.26 -16.11
C GLU A 38 -3.95 20.26 -16.79
N LYS A 39 -5.08 20.56 -16.15
CA LYS A 39 -6.07 21.50 -16.68
C LYS A 39 -5.53 22.92 -16.73
N ALA A 40 -4.91 23.38 -15.64
CA ALA A 40 -4.39 24.74 -15.53
C ALA A 40 -3.29 25.03 -16.57
N MET A 41 -2.46 24.04 -16.87
CA MET A 41 -1.29 24.17 -17.75
C MET A 41 -1.52 23.57 -19.15
N GLY A 42 -2.74 23.17 -19.49
CA GLY A 42 -3.07 22.52 -20.75
C GLY A 42 -2.73 23.34 -21.99
N HIS A 43 -2.73 24.68 -21.86
CA HIS A 43 -2.43 25.63 -22.93
C HIS A 43 -0.95 26.02 -23.03
N VAL A 44 -0.12 25.64 -22.05
CA VAL A 44 1.29 26.04 -21.99
C VAL A 44 2.12 25.11 -22.87
N VAL A 45 2.49 25.56 -24.07
CA VAL A 45 3.33 24.80 -25.01
C VAL A 45 4.78 24.82 -24.54
N LYS A 46 5.44 23.66 -24.55
CA LYS A 46 6.87 23.50 -24.25
C LYS A 46 7.55 22.54 -25.22
N VAL A 47 8.88 22.61 -25.27
CA VAL A 47 9.71 21.61 -25.96
C VAL A 47 9.84 20.39 -25.05
N GLY A 48 9.47 19.21 -25.55
CA GLY A 48 9.74 17.93 -24.88
C GLY A 48 11.23 17.58 -24.96
N ARG A 49 11.74 16.79 -24.00
CA ARG A 49 13.15 16.36 -24.01
C ARG A 49 13.28 14.85 -23.89
N THR A 50 14.15 14.28 -24.72
CA THR A 50 14.55 12.87 -24.66
C THR A 50 16.07 12.79 -24.60
N GLN A 51 16.62 11.98 -23.69
CA GLN A 51 18.07 11.99 -23.41
C GLN A 51 18.61 13.40 -23.07
N LEU A 52 17.78 14.23 -22.42
CA LEU A 52 18.06 15.65 -22.12
C LEU A 52 18.27 16.55 -23.35
N GLN A 53 18.01 16.06 -24.56
CA GLN A 53 18.05 16.85 -25.79
C GLN A 53 16.65 17.29 -26.20
N ASP A 54 16.56 18.43 -26.89
CA ASP A 54 15.30 18.93 -27.44
C ASP A 54 14.70 17.95 -28.44
N ALA A 55 13.40 17.71 -28.31
CA ALA A 55 12.64 16.79 -29.15
C ALA A 55 11.50 17.57 -29.86
N VAL A 56 10.25 17.10 -29.74
CA VAL A 56 9.06 17.72 -30.35
C VAL A 56 8.27 18.54 -29.33
N LEU A 57 7.35 19.38 -29.82
CA LEU A 57 6.47 20.18 -28.98
C LEU A 57 5.45 19.31 -28.22
N THR A 58 5.16 19.70 -27.00
CA THR A 58 4.10 19.17 -26.13
C THR A 58 3.48 20.32 -25.31
N THR A 59 2.59 20.02 -24.38
CA THR A 59 2.13 20.99 -23.38
C THR A 59 2.54 20.55 -21.98
N LEU A 60 2.75 21.51 -21.10
CA LEU A 60 3.05 21.24 -19.69
C LEU A 60 1.87 20.49 -19.03
N GLY A 61 0.63 20.76 -19.45
CA GLY A 61 -0.53 19.99 -19.01
C GLY A 61 -0.43 18.49 -19.33
N ARG A 62 0.06 18.10 -20.53
CA ARG A 62 0.26 16.67 -20.88
C ARG A 62 1.32 15.99 -20.00
N GLU A 63 2.31 16.75 -19.54
CA GLU A 63 3.33 16.24 -18.61
C GLU A 63 2.78 16.04 -17.21
N MET A 64 1.97 16.98 -16.71
CA MET A 64 1.24 16.82 -15.44
C MET A 64 0.27 15.63 -15.49
N SER A 65 -0.42 15.44 -16.62
CA SER A 65 -1.29 14.27 -16.89
C SER A 65 -0.51 12.95 -16.73
N ALA A 66 0.69 12.87 -17.31
CA ALA A 66 1.54 11.68 -17.20
C ALA A 66 1.98 11.41 -15.75
N TYR A 67 2.20 12.45 -14.93
CA TYR A 67 2.47 12.30 -13.50
C TYR A 67 1.23 11.83 -12.74
N ALA A 68 0.05 12.40 -13.02
CA ALA A 68 -1.22 11.95 -12.44
C ALA A 68 -1.43 10.45 -12.69
N ASP A 69 -1.27 9.99 -13.93
CA ASP A 69 -1.42 8.58 -14.29
C ASP A 69 -0.47 7.65 -13.53
N ALA A 70 0.74 8.10 -13.19
CA ALA A 70 1.66 7.32 -12.37
C ALA A 70 1.09 7.10 -10.96
N PHE A 71 0.60 8.16 -10.32
CA PHE A 71 0.02 8.08 -8.98
C PHE A 71 -1.35 7.40 -8.95
N ALA A 72 -2.12 7.46 -10.04
CA ALA A 72 -3.34 6.68 -10.19
C ALA A 72 -3.06 5.17 -10.13
N ARG A 73 -2.00 4.71 -10.80
CA ARG A 73 -1.55 3.31 -10.72
C ARG A 73 -1.05 2.96 -9.32
N ASP A 74 -0.33 3.87 -8.66
CA ASP A 74 0.18 3.63 -7.30
C ASP A 74 -0.92 3.59 -6.24
N ARG A 75 -2.00 4.37 -6.39
CA ARG A 75 -3.19 4.25 -5.55
C ARG A 75 -3.76 2.83 -5.59
N TRP A 76 -3.89 2.24 -6.79
CA TRP A 76 -4.38 0.86 -6.92
C TRP A 76 -3.42 -0.17 -6.31
N ARG A 77 -2.11 0.06 -6.43
CA ARG A 77 -1.08 -0.76 -5.81
C ARG A 77 -1.17 -0.74 -4.28
N ILE A 78 -1.37 0.42 -3.67
CA ILE A 78 -1.55 0.55 -2.21
C ILE A 78 -2.80 -0.21 -1.75
N TYR A 79 -3.91 -0.08 -2.48
CA TYR A 79 -5.12 -0.86 -2.19
C TYR A 79 -4.82 -2.37 -2.18
N LYS A 80 -4.04 -2.88 -3.14
CA LYS A 80 -3.61 -4.30 -3.15
C LYS A 80 -2.76 -4.67 -1.92
N CYS A 81 -1.88 -3.79 -1.45
CA CYS A 81 -1.13 -4.02 -0.21
C CYS A 81 -2.06 -4.22 1.00
N VAL A 82 -3.12 -3.41 1.10
CA VAL A 82 -4.12 -3.56 2.17
C VAL A 82 -4.76 -4.94 2.11
N GLU A 83 -5.19 -5.38 0.92
CA GLU A 83 -5.80 -6.71 0.74
C GLU A 83 -4.86 -7.85 1.15
N ARG A 84 -3.57 -7.76 0.80
CA ARG A 84 -2.56 -8.76 1.17
C ARG A 84 -2.40 -8.93 2.68
N LEU A 85 -2.56 -7.85 3.44
CA LEU A 85 -2.33 -7.86 4.89
C LEU A 85 -3.53 -8.30 5.72
N ARG A 86 -4.72 -8.46 5.12
CA ARG A 86 -5.96 -8.80 5.85
C ARG A 86 -5.94 -10.17 6.52
N VAL A 87 -5.10 -11.10 6.04
CA VAL A 87 -5.02 -12.46 6.60
C VAL A 87 -4.10 -12.46 7.83
N ILE A 88 -4.60 -12.92 8.97
CA ILE A 88 -3.87 -12.93 10.26
C ILE A 88 -3.81 -14.34 10.87
N ASN A 89 -2.81 -14.59 11.73
CA ASN A 89 -2.60 -15.86 12.41
C ASN A 89 -3.05 -15.88 13.89
N LEU A 90 -3.81 -14.87 14.35
CA LEU A 90 -4.29 -14.78 15.73
C LEU A 90 -5.06 -16.04 16.16
N GLY A 91 -4.68 -16.62 17.30
CA GLY A 91 -5.17 -17.92 17.77
C GLY A 91 -4.27 -19.09 17.37
N GLY A 92 -3.21 -18.84 16.59
CA GLY A 92 -2.17 -19.81 16.26
C GLY A 92 -1.24 -20.16 17.42
N THR A 93 -1.16 -19.31 18.45
CA THR A 93 -0.28 -19.47 19.62
C THR A 93 1.21 -19.59 19.22
N ALA A 94 1.98 -20.48 19.85
CA ALA A 94 3.44 -20.53 19.71
C ALA A 94 3.91 -20.89 18.30
N ILE A 95 3.27 -21.85 17.63
CA ILE A 95 3.73 -22.41 16.35
C ILE A 95 2.59 -22.62 15.34
N GLY A 96 1.45 -21.95 15.53
CA GLY A 96 0.28 -22.07 14.67
C GLY A 96 -0.66 -23.24 14.96
N THR A 97 -0.35 -24.10 15.95
CA THR A 97 -1.21 -25.26 16.31
C THR A 97 -2.43 -24.90 17.13
N GLY A 98 -2.47 -23.68 17.70
CA GLY A 98 -3.50 -23.28 18.67
C GLY A 98 -3.40 -23.97 20.03
N LEU A 99 -2.29 -24.67 20.31
CA LEU A 99 -2.12 -25.41 21.56
C LEU A 99 -2.19 -24.47 22.76
N GLY A 100 -2.99 -24.85 23.75
CA GLY A 100 -3.17 -24.04 24.96
C GLY A 100 -4.09 -22.84 24.75
N ALA A 101 -4.85 -22.77 23.64
CA ALA A 101 -5.95 -21.81 23.47
C ALA A 101 -7.31 -22.52 23.36
N PRO A 102 -8.36 -22.05 24.08
CA PRO A 102 -9.70 -22.57 23.94
C PRO A 102 -10.20 -22.40 22.51
N ARG A 103 -10.91 -23.40 21.98
CA ARG A 103 -11.49 -23.32 20.63
C ARG A 103 -12.37 -22.07 20.46
N ALA A 104 -13.16 -21.73 21.48
CA ALA A 104 -13.99 -20.52 21.48
C ALA A 104 -13.16 -19.25 21.27
N PHE A 105 -11.96 -19.15 21.86
CA PHE A 105 -11.05 -18.03 21.62
C PHE A 105 -10.54 -18.02 20.17
N ILE A 106 -10.04 -19.15 19.67
CA ILE A 106 -9.45 -19.26 18.32
C ILE A 106 -10.49 -18.93 17.22
N PHE A 107 -11.78 -19.19 17.45
CA PHE A 107 -12.85 -18.86 16.49
C PHE A 107 -13.43 -17.45 16.65
N SER A 108 -13.36 -16.85 17.84
CA SER A 108 -13.97 -15.53 18.10
C SER A 108 -12.98 -14.36 18.08
N ALA A 109 -11.68 -14.60 18.25
CA ALA A 109 -10.68 -13.54 18.39
C ALA A 109 -10.60 -12.63 17.15
N THR A 110 -10.58 -13.21 15.94
CA THR A 110 -10.58 -12.43 14.70
C THR A 110 -11.84 -11.58 14.57
N GLU A 111 -13.00 -12.10 14.94
CA GLU A 111 -14.26 -11.36 14.85
C GLU A 111 -14.29 -10.16 15.79
N HIS A 112 -13.89 -10.33 17.05
CA HIS A 112 -13.76 -9.21 17.99
C HIS A 112 -12.75 -8.17 17.49
N LEU A 113 -11.61 -8.61 16.92
CA LEU A 113 -10.63 -7.68 16.37
C LEU A 113 -11.18 -6.89 15.18
N ARG A 114 -11.97 -7.52 14.29
CA ARG A 114 -12.67 -6.81 13.20
C ARG A 114 -13.61 -5.75 13.75
N GLN A 115 -14.41 -6.08 14.77
CA GLN A 115 -15.34 -5.14 15.39
C GLN A 115 -14.63 -3.94 16.03
N LEU A 116 -13.50 -4.17 16.70
CA LEU A 116 -12.72 -3.11 17.35
C LEU A 116 -11.99 -2.21 16.35
N THR A 117 -11.50 -2.77 15.24
CA THR A 117 -10.66 -2.05 14.29
C THR A 117 -11.40 -1.51 13.08
N GLY A 118 -12.60 -2.05 12.78
CA GLY A 118 -13.32 -1.80 11.54
C GLY A 118 -12.66 -2.40 10.29
N LEU A 119 -11.57 -3.17 10.45
CA LEU A 119 -10.83 -3.75 9.34
C LEU A 119 -11.44 -5.08 8.90
N GLY A 120 -11.45 -5.33 7.58
CA GLY A 120 -11.91 -6.58 6.98
C GLY A 120 -10.91 -7.73 7.11
N LEU A 121 -10.50 -8.04 8.35
CA LEU A 121 -9.52 -9.08 8.65
C LEU A 121 -10.12 -10.48 8.45
N ALA A 122 -9.28 -11.43 8.03
CA ALA A 122 -9.61 -12.84 7.87
C ALA A 122 -8.59 -13.69 8.62
N ARG A 123 -9.03 -14.81 9.18
CA ARG A 123 -8.14 -15.78 9.79
C ARG A 123 -7.46 -16.61 8.70
N ALA A 124 -6.17 -16.91 8.85
CA ALA A 124 -5.48 -17.83 7.96
C ALA A 124 -6.07 -19.25 8.06
N GLU A 125 -6.25 -19.89 6.90
CA GLU A 125 -6.68 -21.29 6.82
C GLU A 125 -5.64 -22.23 7.43
N ASN A 126 -4.36 -21.96 7.15
CA ASN A 126 -3.22 -22.66 7.73
C ASN A 126 -2.46 -21.73 8.70
N LEU A 127 -2.76 -21.86 10.00
CA LEU A 127 -2.12 -21.07 11.05
C LEU A 127 -0.63 -21.41 11.25
N VAL A 128 -0.20 -22.63 10.91
CA VAL A 128 1.22 -23.04 11.02
C VAL A 128 2.04 -22.30 9.98
N GLU A 129 1.57 -22.30 8.73
CA GLU A 129 2.19 -21.56 7.63
C GLU A 129 2.24 -20.06 7.94
N ALA A 130 1.10 -19.47 8.34
CA ALA A 130 1.00 -18.03 8.61
C ALA A 130 1.80 -17.57 9.84
N THR A 131 2.28 -18.50 10.66
CA THR A 131 3.20 -18.23 11.78
C THR A 131 4.67 -18.29 11.35
N GLN A 132 5.00 -19.09 10.33
CA GLN A 132 6.37 -19.27 9.87
C GLN A 132 6.80 -18.22 8.83
N ASN A 133 5.87 -17.78 7.98
CA ASN A 133 6.20 -16.92 6.84
C ASN A 133 5.76 -15.46 7.04
N ALA A 134 6.64 -14.56 6.64
CA ALA A 134 6.46 -13.10 6.67
C ALA A 134 6.70 -12.46 5.29
N ASP A 135 6.72 -13.29 4.24
CA ASP A 135 6.95 -12.92 2.83
C ASP A 135 5.97 -11.87 2.32
N VAL A 136 4.74 -11.84 2.84
CA VAL A 136 3.76 -10.78 2.50
C VAL A 136 4.27 -9.37 2.79
N PHE A 137 5.09 -9.18 3.82
CA PHE A 137 5.66 -7.86 4.11
C PHE A 137 6.72 -7.46 3.08
N VAL A 138 7.43 -8.45 2.53
CA VAL A 138 8.37 -8.26 1.42
C VAL A 138 7.61 -7.92 0.14
N GLU A 139 6.48 -8.58 -0.14
CA GLU A 139 5.58 -8.25 -1.25
C GLU A 139 5.11 -6.79 -1.14
N VAL A 140 4.55 -6.40 0.01
CA VAL A 140 4.10 -5.02 0.28
C VAL A 140 5.23 -4.01 0.12
N SER A 141 6.41 -4.30 0.67
CA SER A 141 7.59 -3.45 0.52
C SER A 141 8.01 -3.27 -0.95
N GLY A 142 7.99 -4.36 -1.74
CA GLY A 142 8.25 -4.31 -3.18
C GLY A 142 7.25 -3.46 -3.96
N ILE A 143 5.97 -3.53 -3.59
CA ILE A 143 4.92 -2.70 -4.18
C ILE A 143 5.13 -1.22 -3.84
N LEU A 144 5.43 -0.90 -2.57
CA LEU A 144 5.71 0.48 -2.14
C LEU A 144 6.96 1.06 -2.79
N LYS A 145 7.97 0.22 -3.07
CA LYS A 145 9.15 0.63 -3.84
C LYS A 145 8.79 1.15 -5.24
N ALA A 146 7.76 0.60 -5.89
CA ALA A 146 7.31 1.09 -7.19
C ALA A 146 6.77 2.53 -7.10
N LEU A 147 6.03 2.87 -6.03
CA LEU A 147 5.60 4.24 -5.74
C LEU A 147 6.81 5.15 -5.48
N ALA A 148 7.78 4.70 -4.69
CA ALA A 148 8.98 5.49 -4.39
C ALA A 148 9.78 5.85 -5.66
N VAL A 149 9.88 4.92 -6.62
CA VAL A 149 10.53 5.17 -7.91
C VAL A 149 9.77 6.21 -8.73
N ASN A 150 8.43 6.18 -8.73
CA ASN A 150 7.62 7.19 -9.42
C ASN A 150 7.78 8.58 -8.78
N LEU A 151 7.74 8.66 -7.44
CA LEU A 151 8.01 9.91 -6.70
C LEU A 151 9.40 10.47 -7.03
N LEU A 152 10.44 9.62 -7.05
CA LEU A 152 11.80 10.06 -7.39
C LEU A 152 11.88 10.60 -8.82
N LYS A 153 11.21 9.93 -9.78
CA LYS A 153 11.14 10.40 -11.17
C LYS A 153 10.47 11.76 -11.25
N VAL A 154 9.25 11.88 -10.73
CA VAL A 154 8.46 13.13 -10.80
C VAL A 154 9.16 14.29 -10.08
N SER A 155 9.69 14.06 -8.88
CA SER A 155 10.43 15.10 -8.13
C SER A 155 11.73 15.51 -8.81
N SER A 156 12.37 14.60 -9.55
CA SER A 156 13.58 14.95 -10.31
C SER A 156 13.26 15.77 -11.54
N ASP A 157 12.19 15.42 -12.27
CA ASP A 157 11.73 16.24 -13.40
C ASP A 157 11.34 17.66 -12.95
N LEU A 158 10.55 17.78 -11.88
CA LEU A 158 10.11 19.07 -11.34
C LEU A 158 11.26 19.99 -10.92
N ARG A 159 12.41 19.42 -10.50
CA ARG A 159 13.60 20.20 -10.15
C ARG A 159 14.42 20.65 -11.35
N LEU A 160 14.34 19.91 -12.45
CA LEU A 160 15.11 20.18 -13.66
C LEU A 160 14.43 21.19 -14.59
N MET A 161 13.10 21.30 -14.52
CA MET A 161 12.29 22.25 -15.28
C MET A 161 12.41 23.68 -14.75
#